data_AF-D5UVP2-F1
#
_entry.id   AF-D5UVP2-F1
#
_cell.length_a   1.000
_cell.length_b   1.000
_cell.length_c   1.000
_cell.angle_alpha   90.00
_cell.angle_beta   90.00
_cell.angle_gamma   90.00
#
_symmetry.space_group_name_H-M   'P 1'
#
loop_
_entity.id
_entity.type
_entity.pdbx_description
1 polymer ?
#
loop_
_entity_poly.entity_id
_entity_poly.type
_entity_poly.pdbx_seq_one_letter_code
_entity_poly.pdbx_strand_id
1 'polypeptide(L)'
;MIDFRDGAVRTVLLVLGVAFLTGLAFGGWLYMHRDPQVAGFVGWTAAWPQHAAVAAIGAALVVYVVRHRWQPRRPALTALRITVALPLLGLLVFAAFRAGVQVLAGLDPNFTVNAWGGPSYLGAMACHYLDLAVGAIVVAGLLRLILTQRAASAA
;
A
#
# COMPACT_ATOMS: atom_id res chain seq x y z
N MET A 1 15.39 7.18 -13.17
CA MET A 1 14.00 7.29 -13.66
C MET A 1 13.46 5.89 -13.84
N ILE A 2 12.20 5.64 -13.48
CA ILE A 2 11.53 4.36 -13.78
C ILE A 2 11.29 4.33 -15.29
N ASP A 3 11.80 3.32 -15.99
CA ASP A 3 11.50 3.15 -17.41
C ASP A 3 10.21 2.35 -17.55
N PHE A 4 9.12 3.03 -17.88
CA PHE A 4 7.81 2.39 -18.12
C PHE A 4 7.78 1.54 -19.39
N ARG A 5 8.81 1.61 -20.23
CA ARG A 5 8.95 0.76 -21.42
C ARG A 5 9.45 -0.63 -21.08
N ASP A 6 10.00 -0.83 -19.87
CA ASP A 6 10.40 -2.14 -19.38
C ASP A 6 9.20 -3.07 -19.25
N GLY A 7 9.29 -4.25 -19.88
CA GLY A 7 8.19 -5.21 -19.93
C GLY A 7 7.81 -5.79 -18.57
N ALA A 8 8.77 -5.91 -17.64
CA ALA A 8 8.51 -6.40 -16.30
C ALA A 8 7.82 -5.33 -15.45
N VAL A 9 8.28 -4.07 -15.53
CA VAL A 9 7.60 -2.92 -14.88
C VAL A 9 6.16 -2.83 -15.38
N ARG A 10 5.94 -2.90 -16.69
CA ARG A 10 4.59 -2.88 -17.27
C ARG A 10 3.73 -4.03 -16.75
N THR A 11 4.26 -5.25 -16.70
CA THR A 11 3.54 -6.42 -16.19
C THR A 11 3.13 -6.24 -14.73
N VAL A 12 4.04 -5.77 -13.88
CA VAL A 12 3.74 -5.51 -12.46
C VAL A 12 2.65 -4.44 -12.34
N LEU A 13 2.77 -3.32 -13.06
CA LEU A 13 1.77 -2.25 -13.04
C LEU A 13 0.41 -2.74 -13.55
N LEU A 14 0.38 -3.60 -14.57
CA LEU A 14 -0.86 -4.20 -15.07
C LEU A 14 -1.50 -5.09 -14.01
N VAL A 15 -0.74 -5.96 -13.34
CA VAL A 15 -1.27 -6.81 -12.26
C VAL A 15 -1.83 -5.97 -11.12
N LEU A 16 -1.10 -4.93 -10.68
CA LEU A 16 -1.57 -4.02 -9.64
C LEU A 16 -2.80 -3.23 -10.08
N GLY A 17 -2.85 -2.79 -11.34
CA GLY A 17 -3.99 -2.10 -11.93
C GLY A 17 -5.24 -2.99 -11.99
N VAL A 18 -5.10 -4.24 -12.44
CA VAL A 18 -6.20 -5.21 -12.44
C VAL A 18 -6.69 -5.50 -11.03
N ALA A 19 -5.77 -5.70 -10.07
CA ALA A 19 -6.12 -5.91 -8.68
C ALA A 19 -6.89 -4.71 -8.09
N PHE A 20 -6.40 -3.49 -8.36
CA PHE A 20 -7.08 -2.26 -7.96
C PHE A 20 -8.48 -2.13 -8.55
N LEU A 21 -8.65 -2.35 -9.86
CA LEU A 21 -9.95 -2.28 -10.53
C LEU A 21 -10.93 -3.34 -10.02
N THR A 22 -10.41 -4.55 -9.75
CA THR A 22 -11.20 -5.63 -9.10
C THR A 22 -11.65 -5.19 -7.71
N GLY A 23 -10.74 -4.57 -6.95
CA GLY A 23 -11.05 -3.98 -5.66
C GLY A 23 -12.11 -2.90 -5.75
N LEU A 24 -11.99 -1.99 -6.72
CA LEU A 24 -12.96 -0.93 -6.95
C LEU A 24 -14.36 -1.50 -7.22
N ALA A 25 -14.48 -2.47 -8.13
CA ALA A 25 -15.74 -3.15 -8.42
C ALA A 25 -16.32 -3.83 -7.17
N PHE A 26 -15.49 -4.54 -6.41
CA PHE A 26 -15.91 -5.19 -5.17
C PHE A 26 -16.33 -4.19 -4.10
N GLY A 27 -15.64 -3.06 -3.97
CA GLY A 27 -16.01 -1.96 -3.08
C GLY A 27 -17.35 -1.33 -3.46
N GLY A 28 -17.62 -1.18 -4.77
CA GLY A 28 -18.93 -0.76 -5.27
C GLY A 28 -20.02 -1.76 -4.90
N TRP A 29 -19.76 -3.05 -5.05
CA TRP A 29 -20.69 -4.10 -4.62
C TRP A 29 -20.97 -4.03 -3.11
N LEU A 30 -19.93 -3.88 -2.27
CA LEU A 30 -20.09 -3.70 -0.82
C LEU A 30 -20.94 -2.47 -0.49
N TYR A 31 -20.68 -1.34 -1.15
CA TYR A 31 -21.46 -0.12 -0.94
C TYR A 31 -22.95 -0.31 -1.30
N MET A 32 -23.25 -1.03 -2.38
CA MET A 32 -24.64 -1.31 -2.77
C MET A 32 -25.37 -2.27 -1.83
N HIS A 33 -24.63 -3.08 -1.07
CA HIS A 33 -25.16 -4.04 -0.10
C HIS A 33 -24.91 -3.63 1.36
N ARG A 34 -24.63 -2.34 1.59
CA ARG A 34 -24.40 -1.81 2.94
C ARG A 34 -25.67 -1.83 3.80
N ASP A 35 -25.48 -1.83 5.11
CA ASP A 35 -26.57 -1.63 6.05
C ASP A 35 -27.17 -0.22 5.88
N PRO A 36 -28.49 -0.08 5.65
CA PRO A 36 -29.12 1.24 5.55
C PRO A 36 -29.12 2.00 6.89
N GLN A 37 -28.97 1.32 8.03
CA GLN A 37 -28.89 1.97 9.33
C GLN A 37 -27.49 2.54 9.55
N VAL A 38 -27.42 3.84 9.81
CA VAL A 38 -26.15 4.52 10.11
C VAL A 38 -25.90 4.47 11.60
N ALA A 39 -24.85 3.77 12.01
CA ALA A 39 -24.41 3.73 13.38
C ALA A 39 -23.64 5.01 13.77
N GLY A 40 -23.67 5.33 15.06
CA GLY A 40 -22.92 6.44 15.62
C GLY A 40 -21.42 6.12 15.72
N PHE A 41 -20.57 7.14 15.55
CA PHE A 41 -19.14 7.02 15.71
C PHE A 41 -18.72 6.55 17.12
N VAL A 42 -17.74 5.65 17.18
CA VAL A 42 -17.18 5.11 18.42
C VAL A 42 -15.84 5.80 18.73
N GLY A 43 -15.85 6.74 19.70
CA GLY A 43 -14.70 7.61 19.96
C GLY A 43 -13.35 6.92 20.20
N TRP A 44 -13.34 5.81 20.92
CA TRP A 44 -12.11 5.11 21.32
C TRP A 44 -11.44 4.32 20.18
N THR A 45 -12.13 4.10 19.06
CA THR A 45 -11.54 3.43 17.89
C THR A 45 -10.72 4.39 17.03
N ALA A 46 -10.73 5.69 17.33
CA ALA A 46 -9.87 6.65 16.65
C ALA A 46 -8.40 6.35 16.96
N ALA A 47 -7.58 6.14 15.93
CA ALA A 47 -6.18 5.78 16.06
C ALA A 47 -5.25 6.90 15.57
N TRP A 48 -5.62 8.16 15.85
CA TRP A 48 -4.82 9.32 15.42
C TRP A 48 -3.36 9.27 15.87
N PRO A 49 -3.02 8.90 17.13
CA PRO A 49 -1.63 8.78 17.54
C PRO A 49 -0.84 7.75 16.72
N GLN A 50 -1.47 6.63 16.38
CA GLN A 50 -0.87 5.56 15.59
C GLN A 50 -0.58 6.06 14.17
N HIS A 51 -1.53 6.74 13.53
CA HIS A 51 -1.32 7.30 12.19
C HIS A 51 -0.29 8.44 12.19
N ALA A 52 -0.22 9.25 13.25
CA ALA A 52 0.83 10.25 13.39
C ALA A 52 2.23 9.58 13.43
N ALA A 53 2.36 8.46 14.16
CA ALA A 53 3.60 7.69 14.17
C ALA A 53 3.91 7.08 12.78
N VAL A 54 2.92 6.50 12.10
CA VAL A 54 3.08 5.96 10.73
C VAL A 54 3.49 7.07 9.76
N ALA A 55 2.89 8.26 9.84
CA ALA A 55 3.26 9.41 9.03
C ALA A 55 4.71 9.84 9.26
N ALA A 56 5.13 9.96 10.52
CA ALA A 56 6.50 10.31 10.87
C ALA A 56 7.51 9.28 10.35
N ILE A 57 7.21 7.99 10.49
CA ILE A 57 8.03 6.89 9.97
C ILE A 57 8.10 6.95 8.44
N GLY A 58 6.95 7.12 7.77
CA GLY A 58 6.88 7.26 6.32
C GLY A 58 7.72 8.43 5.80
N ALA A 59 7.59 9.60 6.44
CA ALA A 59 8.39 10.78 6.11
C ALA A 59 9.89 10.51 6.31
N ALA A 60 10.28 9.90 7.43
CA ALA A 60 11.67 9.53 7.69
C ALA A 60 12.22 8.54 6.65
N LEU A 61 11.43 7.54 6.25
CA LEU A 61 11.79 6.59 5.19
C LEU A 61 11.99 7.30 3.85
N VAL A 62 11.06 8.17 3.44
CA VAL A 62 11.18 8.96 2.20
C VAL A 62 12.44 9.83 2.23
N VAL A 63 12.65 10.59 3.31
CA VAL A 63 13.84 11.44 3.48
C VAL A 63 15.12 10.59 3.43
N TYR A 64 15.13 9.45 4.10
CA TYR A 64 16.27 8.53 4.09
C TYR A 64 16.58 8.04 2.67
N VAL A 65 15.57 7.57 1.92
CA VAL A 65 15.70 7.09 0.55
C VAL A 65 16.23 8.18 -0.38
N VAL A 66 15.67 9.39 -0.28
CA VAL A 66 16.06 10.54 -1.10
C VAL A 66 17.49 10.98 -0.81
N ARG A 67 17.88 11.07 0.48
CA ARG A 67 19.22 11.52 0.89
C ARG A 67 20.31 10.50 0.59
N HIS A 68 20.04 9.21 0.80
CA HIS A 68 21.05 8.15 0.67
C HIS A 68 21.14 7.56 -0.74
N ARG A 69 20.44 8.14 -1.72
CA ARG A 69 20.59 7.87 -3.17
C ARG A 69 20.85 6.39 -3.44
N TRP A 70 19.84 5.56 -3.18
CA TRP A 70 19.95 4.10 -3.17
C TRP A 70 20.93 3.55 -4.20
N GLN A 71 22.03 2.99 -3.70
CA GLN A 71 23.14 2.45 -4.49
C GLN A 71 22.62 1.50 -5.58
N PRO A 72 23.18 1.52 -6.81
CA PRO A 72 22.78 0.60 -7.87
C PRO A 72 22.82 -0.86 -7.41
N ARG A 73 21.78 -1.61 -7.75
CA ARG A 73 21.67 -3.04 -7.47
C ARG A 73 21.31 -3.78 -8.75
N ARG A 74 21.80 -5.01 -8.87
CA ARG A 74 21.51 -5.91 -10.01
C ARG A 74 20.59 -7.04 -9.57
N PRO A 75 19.74 -7.58 -10.46
CA PRO A 75 18.90 -8.73 -10.15
C PRO A 75 19.70 -9.91 -9.60
N ALA A 76 19.11 -10.65 -8.65
CA ALA A 76 19.68 -11.84 -8.03
C ALA A 76 18.56 -12.85 -7.76
N LEU A 77 18.02 -13.44 -8.84
CA LEU A 77 16.79 -14.25 -8.80
C LEU A 77 17.11 -15.73 -8.59
N THR A 78 17.31 -16.15 -7.35
CA THR A 78 17.38 -17.58 -7.00
C THR A 78 16.00 -18.10 -6.60
N ALA A 79 15.76 -19.41 -6.72
CA ALA A 79 14.50 -20.03 -6.29
C ALA A 79 14.16 -19.65 -4.84
N LEU A 80 15.13 -19.74 -3.92
CA LEU A 80 14.94 -19.35 -2.52
C LEU A 80 14.53 -17.86 -2.36
N ARG A 81 15.20 -16.94 -3.07
CA ARG A 81 14.87 -15.51 -3.00
C ARG A 81 13.49 -15.20 -3.54
N ILE A 82 13.08 -15.88 -4.62
CA ILE A 82 11.73 -15.78 -5.16
C ILE A 82 10.72 -16.30 -4.14
N THR A 83 10.94 -17.49 -3.57
CA THR A 83 10.05 -18.06 -2.55
C THR A 83 9.87 -17.14 -1.35
N VAL A 84 10.96 -16.52 -0.87
CA VAL A 84 10.90 -15.54 0.23
C VAL A 84 10.20 -14.24 -0.18
N ALA A 85 10.29 -13.84 -1.45
CA ALA A 85 9.63 -12.65 -1.97
C ALA A 85 8.14 -12.83 -2.26
N LEU A 86 7.66 -14.06 -2.51
CA LEU A 86 6.27 -14.32 -2.89
C LEU A 86 5.23 -13.75 -1.90
N PRO A 87 5.35 -13.92 -0.57
CA PRO A 87 4.41 -13.32 0.37
C PRO A 87 4.35 -11.79 0.27
N LEU A 88 5.49 -11.13 0.05
CA LEU A 88 5.57 -9.68 -0.11
C LEU A 88 4.98 -9.21 -1.44
N LEU A 89 5.16 -9.98 -2.52
CA LEU A 89 4.50 -9.73 -3.81
C LEU A 89 2.98 -9.88 -3.66
N GLY A 90 2.52 -10.94 -2.99
CA GLY A 90 1.11 -11.15 -2.67
C GLY A 90 0.53 -10.01 -1.84
N LEU A 91 1.27 -9.53 -0.83
CA LEU A 91 0.88 -8.39 -0.02
C LEU A 91 0.75 -7.10 -0.85
N LEU A 92 1.64 -6.87 -1.82
CA LEU A 92 1.57 -5.71 -2.72
C LEU A 92 0.30 -5.76 -3.60
N VAL A 93 -0.02 -6.94 -4.16
CA VAL A 93 -1.24 -7.14 -4.96
C VAL A 93 -2.50 -6.99 -4.09
N PHE A 94 -2.50 -7.58 -2.90
CA PHE A 94 -3.60 -7.45 -1.94
C PHE A 94 -3.79 -5.99 -1.50
N ALA A 95 -2.70 -5.25 -1.27
CA ALA A 95 -2.74 -3.83 -0.93
C ALA A 95 -3.37 -3.01 -2.07
N ALA A 96 -3.00 -3.27 -3.33
CA ALA A 96 -3.62 -2.62 -4.48
C ALA A 96 -5.13 -2.92 -4.59
N PHE A 97 -5.53 -4.17 -4.38
CA PHE A 97 -6.94 -4.55 -4.28
C PHE A 97 -7.66 -3.79 -3.16
N ARG A 98 -7.10 -3.78 -1.94
CA ARG A 98 -7.68 -3.07 -0.78
C ARG A 98 -7.76 -1.57 -1.00
N ALA A 99 -6.79 -0.97 -1.69
CA ALA A 99 -6.81 0.44 -2.08
C ALA A 99 -8.00 0.76 -3.00
N GLY A 100 -8.31 -0.15 -3.94
CA GLY A 100 -9.48 -0.02 -4.81
C GLY A 100 -10.79 -0.17 -4.07
N VAL A 101 -10.91 -1.18 -3.19
CA VAL A 101 -12.11 -1.42 -2.37
C VAL A 101 -12.53 -0.16 -1.63
N GLN A 102 -11.58 0.53 -1.01
CA GLN A 102 -11.84 1.67 -0.16
C GLN A 102 -12.39 2.89 -0.91
N VAL A 103 -12.14 3.03 -2.21
CA VAL A 103 -12.64 4.17 -2.99
C VAL A 103 -14.17 4.25 -2.94
N LEU A 104 -14.85 3.11 -3.11
CA LEU A 104 -16.31 3.06 -3.12
C LEU A 104 -16.90 2.54 -1.80
N ALA A 105 -16.30 1.51 -1.20
CA ALA A 105 -16.77 1.03 0.10
C ALA A 105 -16.60 2.07 1.20
N GLY A 106 -15.61 2.97 1.08
CA GLY A 106 -15.41 4.06 2.00
C GLY A 106 -16.55 5.07 2.04
N LEU A 107 -17.35 5.17 0.97
CA LEU A 107 -18.49 6.09 0.89
C LEU A 107 -19.67 5.64 1.78
N ASP A 108 -19.62 4.41 2.31
CA ASP A 108 -20.58 3.94 3.32
C ASP A 108 -20.46 4.81 4.58
N PRO A 109 -21.55 5.47 5.05
CA PRO A 109 -21.53 6.20 6.31
C PRO A 109 -21.10 5.35 7.51
N ASN A 110 -21.31 4.04 7.46
CA ASN A 110 -20.87 3.11 8.49
C ASN A 110 -19.37 2.81 8.44
N PHE A 111 -18.68 3.15 7.35
CA PHE A 111 -17.24 2.98 7.23
C PHE A 111 -16.49 3.76 8.31
N THR A 112 -17.02 4.92 8.74
CA THR A 112 -16.38 5.76 9.74
C THR A 112 -16.74 5.44 11.18
N VAL A 113 -17.68 4.53 11.43
CA VAL A 113 -18.17 4.16 12.77
C VAL A 113 -17.04 3.73 13.68
N ASN A 114 -16.18 2.85 13.16
CA ASN A 114 -14.98 2.38 13.84
C ASN A 114 -13.72 2.94 13.20
N ALA A 115 -13.79 4.05 12.45
CA ALA A 115 -12.65 4.47 11.64
C ALA A 115 -11.49 4.96 12.47
N TRP A 116 -10.34 4.40 12.13
CA TRP A 116 -9.06 4.63 12.77
C TRP A 116 -8.48 6.03 12.46
N GLY A 117 -9.21 6.82 11.66
CA GLY A 117 -8.92 8.21 11.28
C GLY A 117 -10.01 9.22 11.68
N GLY A 118 -10.80 8.92 12.71
CA GLY A 118 -11.84 9.81 13.24
C GLY A 118 -13.19 9.69 12.53
N PRO A 119 -14.17 10.55 12.88
CA PRO A 119 -15.56 10.37 12.47
C PRO A 119 -15.84 10.71 11.00
N SER A 120 -14.88 11.34 10.30
CA SER A 120 -15.07 11.83 8.95
C SER A 120 -14.54 10.86 7.90
N TYR A 121 -15.22 10.81 6.75
CA TYR A 121 -14.79 10.03 5.59
C TYR A 121 -13.36 10.38 5.16
N LEU A 122 -13.06 11.69 5.07
CA LEU A 122 -11.74 12.17 4.67
C LEU A 122 -10.64 11.74 5.64
N GLY A 123 -10.91 11.79 6.95
CA GLY A 123 -9.95 11.35 7.97
C GLY A 123 -9.68 9.85 7.88
N ALA A 124 -10.73 9.04 7.75
CA ALA A 124 -10.62 7.59 7.57
C ALA A 124 -9.83 7.22 6.31
N MET A 125 -10.16 7.83 5.17
CA MET A 125 -9.45 7.61 3.91
C MET A 125 -7.98 8.04 3.98
N ALA A 126 -7.69 9.23 4.52
CA ALA A 126 -6.32 9.70 4.66
C ALA A 126 -5.46 8.70 5.46
N CYS A 127 -6.02 8.18 6.56
CA CYS A 127 -5.35 7.18 7.40
C CYS A 127 -5.09 5.87 6.66
N HIS A 128 -6.09 5.30 6.00
CA HIS A 128 -5.89 4.04 5.28
C HIS A 128 -4.95 4.17 4.06
N TYR A 129 -5.02 5.27 3.31
CA TYR A 129 -4.09 5.49 2.20
C TYR A 129 -2.67 5.81 2.70
N LEU A 130 -2.52 6.42 3.87
CA LEU A 130 -1.23 6.56 4.53
C LEU A 130 -0.63 5.19 4.87
N ASP A 131 -1.41 4.31 5.51
CA ASP A 131 -0.96 2.94 5.83
C ASP A 131 -0.54 2.18 4.57
N LEU A 132 -1.34 2.26 3.51
CA LEU A 132 -1.03 1.66 2.22
C LEU A 132 0.25 2.23 1.61
N ALA A 133 0.46 3.55 1.65
CA ALA A 133 1.63 4.20 1.08
C ALA A 133 2.91 3.82 1.84
N VAL A 134 2.89 3.92 3.17
CA VAL A 134 4.04 3.57 4.01
C VAL A 134 4.34 2.08 3.92
N GLY A 135 3.31 1.23 3.99
CA GLY A 135 3.43 -0.21 3.77
C GLY A 135 4.02 -0.56 2.41
N ALA A 136 3.57 0.09 1.33
CA ALA A 136 4.11 -0.12 -0.02
C ALA A 136 5.58 0.27 -0.12
N ILE A 137 6.02 1.36 0.51
CA ILE A 137 7.45 1.76 0.56
C ILE A 137 8.27 0.67 1.25
N VAL A 138 7.81 0.18 2.41
CA VAL A 138 8.50 -0.87 3.17
C VAL A 138 8.58 -2.17 2.35
N VAL A 139 7.46 -2.63 1.81
CA VAL A 139 7.38 -3.85 1.00
C VAL A 139 8.26 -3.76 -0.25
N ALA A 140 8.19 -2.65 -1.00
CA ALA A 140 9.03 -2.43 -2.17
C ALA A 140 10.52 -2.39 -1.81
N GLY A 141 10.87 -1.78 -0.67
CA GLY A 141 12.24 -1.77 -0.15
C GLY A 141 12.75 -3.17 0.20
N LEU A 142 11.93 -3.97 0.89
CA LEU A 142 12.27 -5.36 1.22
C LEU A 142 12.40 -6.22 -0.03
N LEU A 143 11.45 -6.14 -0.97
CA LEU A 143 11.51 -6.82 -2.26
C LEU A 143 12.79 -6.47 -3.01
N ARG A 144 13.18 -5.19 -3.01
CA ARG A 144 14.45 -4.78 -3.59
C ARG A 144 15.62 -5.45 -2.89
N LEU A 145 15.68 -5.48 -1.56
CA LEU A 145 16.79 -6.12 -0.83
C LEU A 145 16.87 -7.64 -1.08
N ILE A 146 15.72 -8.30 -1.21
CA ILE A 146 15.61 -9.76 -1.42
C ILE A 146 15.92 -10.14 -2.87
N LEU A 147 15.37 -9.43 -3.85
CA LEU A 147 15.46 -9.79 -5.27
C LEU A 147 16.69 -9.23 -5.97
N THR A 148 17.48 -8.39 -5.29
CA THR A 148 18.67 -7.77 -5.88
C THR A 148 19.88 -7.86 -4.96
N GLN A 149 21.07 -7.75 -5.55
CA GLN A 149 22.35 -7.67 -4.86
C GLN A 149 23.07 -6.36 -5.21
N ARG A 150 23.98 -5.90 -4.36
CA ARG A 150 24.80 -4.70 -4.66
C ARG A 150 25.55 -4.91 -5.99
N ALA A 151 25.52 -3.93 -6.88
CA ALA A 151 26.45 -3.91 -8.00
C ALA A 151 27.86 -3.74 -7.42
N ALA A 152 28.84 -4.48 -7.94
CA ALA A 152 30.23 -4.25 -7.55
C ALA A 152 30.62 -2.83 -7.99
N SER A 153 31.30 -2.09 -7.12
CA SER A 153 31.95 -0.85 -7.53
C SER A 153 32.95 -1.20 -8.62
N ALA A 154 32.87 -0.55 -9.78
CA ALA A 154 33.97 -0.61 -10.74
C ALA A 154 35.21 -0.08 -10.01
N ALA A 155 36.23 -0.91 -9.87
CA ALA A 155 37.52 -0.54 -9.30
C ALA A 155 38.27 0.39 -10.26
#